data_AF-A0A2R5G1P2-F1
#
_entry.id   AF-A0A2R5G1P2-F1
#
_cell.length_a   1.000
_cell.length_b   1.000
_cell.length_c   1.000
_cell.angle_alpha   90.00
_cell.angle_beta   90.00
_cell.angle_gamma   90.00
#
_symmetry.space_group_name_H-M   'P 1'
#
loop_
_entity.id
_entity.type
_entity.pdbx_description
1 polymer ?
#
loop_
_entity_poly.entity_id
_entity_poly.type
_entity_poly.pdbx_seq_one_letter_code
_entity_poly.pdbx_strand_id
1 'polypeptide(L)'
;MMDVEFRDDEEEALKRAGGTRRAHHRRRSSMTRESATQEMVQLPMLRDVAANEHPNLFRLKLQMCRVRFNFDTNSNQIGKDLKRNTMLELIEYVNSDRGQRIFNEPGVMEDVVGMVSVNMFRALPPQMEGFDPEEDEPVLEASWPHLQVVYEFLLRFVISREVAAKVAKRKHVIDQTFCLKLVQIFDSEDPRERDYLKTILHRVYGKFMSHRAFIRRQLGYTFQRFAFDSQRHNGISELLEILGSIINGFALPLKAEHLRFLSTSLIPLHKTSSVSSYHNQLSYCICQYIEKDPNTLIPIVKGLAKHWPWSQASRQVLFLNELEDVLERAPQDLIPQALPYALKIVAKSIESEHFQVVERTLYLWNNEHISVHFFGRKNAEIVYPVLHKILQEKMKHWNATVKNLSDEVTRLCKSRSSPELWARLEEHTKNSEEIEEKRRRQREANWQAIKSRNLAAVDGNVPVMFLQAYTIQPSSTSLGTGAPGAASATASSSPTKGSAGAPKADSKPATSIAPPPSPPGSAPPSPIPMGESNHNIVDKALSRDPLKLDS
;
A
#
# COMPACT_ATOMS: atom_id res chain seq x y z
N MET A 1 15.61 -51.56 -23.64
CA MET A 1 14.87 -51.09 -24.82
C MET A 1 13.37 -50.99 -24.55
N MET A 2 12.96 -50.74 -23.29
CA MET A 2 11.55 -50.56 -22.87
C MET A 2 11.35 -49.32 -21.96
N ASP A 3 12.36 -48.46 -21.82
CA ASP A 3 12.29 -47.24 -20.98
C ASP A 3 12.31 -45.95 -21.80
N VAL A 4 12.28 -46.06 -23.13
CA VAL A 4 12.30 -44.89 -24.04
C VAL A 4 10.90 -44.60 -24.59
N GLU A 5 10.03 -45.60 -24.76
CA GLU A 5 8.68 -45.40 -25.30
C GLU A 5 7.69 -44.80 -24.29
N PHE A 6 7.93 -44.91 -22.97
CA PHE A 6 6.99 -44.37 -21.96
C PHE A 6 7.15 -42.86 -21.71
N ARG A 7 8.29 -42.25 -22.09
CA ARG A 7 8.54 -40.81 -21.90
C ARG A 7 7.99 -39.96 -23.05
N ASP A 8 7.91 -40.54 -24.25
CA ASP A 8 7.38 -39.83 -25.42
C ASP A 8 5.86 -39.71 -25.38
N ASP A 9 5.15 -40.71 -24.84
CA ASP A 9 3.69 -40.68 -24.67
C ASP A 9 3.23 -39.70 -23.58
N GLU A 10 4.02 -39.51 -22.51
CA GLU A 10 3.73 -38.55 -21.44
C GLU A 10 3.97 -37.10 -21.91
N GLU A 11 4.98 -36.88 -22.78
CA GLU A 11 5.25 -35.58 -23.40
C GLU A 11 4.20 -35.23 -24.48
N GLU A 12 3.68 -36.21 -25.23
CA GLU A 12 2.54 -36.01 -26.14
C GLU A 12 1.23 -35.75 -25.38
N ALA A 13 1.01 -36.40 -24.23
CA ALA A 13 -0.16 -36.17 -23.38
C ALA A 13 -0.15 -34.77 -22.74
N LEU A 14 1.03 -34.26 -22.32
CA LEU A 14 1.16 -32.88 -21.85
C LEU A 14 0.94 -31.85 -22.97
N LYS A 15 1.33 -32.15 -24.21
CA LYS A 15 1.04 -31.31 -25.38
C LYS A 15 -0.45 -31.29 -25.75
N ARG A 16 -1.20 -32.37 -25.49
CA ARG A 16 -2.66 -32.43 -25.70
C ARG A 16 -3.48 -31.85 -24.55
N ALA A 17 -2.94 -31.80 -23.33
CA ALA A 17 -3.59 -31.19 -22.15
C ALA A 17 -3.36 -29.67 -22.04
N GLY A 18 -2.40 -29.12 -22.79
CA GLY A 18 -2.22 -27.70 -23.02
C GLY A 18 -3.34 -27.15 -23.89
N GLY A 19 -4.54 -27.03 -23.32
CA GLY A 19 -5.63 -26.28 -23.93
C GLY A 19 -5.08 -24.93 -24.35
N THR A 20 -5.07 -24.68 -25.65
CA THR A 20 -4.79 -23.37 -26.22
C THR A 20 -5.77 -22.40 -25.57
N ARG A 21 -5.31 -21.74 -24.50
CA ARG A 21 -5.90 -20.47 -24.08
C ARG A 21 -5.78 -19.62 -25.32
N ARG A 22 -6.88 -19.52 -26.07
CA ARG A 22 -7.03 -18.58 -27.17
C ARG A 22 -6.44 -17.29 -26.63
N ALA A 23 -5.32 -16.85 -27.21
CA ALA A 23 -4.80 -15.54 -26.95
C ALA A 23 -5.94 -14.60 -27.31
N HIS A 24 -6.71 -14.17 -26.30
CA HIS A 24 -7.68 -13.11 -26.45
C HIS A 24 -6.85 -11.96 -26.98
N HIS A 25 -7.06 -11.65 -28.26
CA HIS A 25 -6.32 -10.63 -28.97
C HIS A 25 -6.43 -9.36 -28.14
N ARG A 26 -5.36 -9.04 -27.40
CA ARG A 26 -5.31 -7.89 -26.49
C ARG A 26 -5.69 -6.68 -27.32
N ARG A 27 -6.89 -6.14 -27.08
CA ARG A 27 -7.40 -5.01 -27.84
C ARG A 27 -6.48 -3.82 -27.57
N ARG A 28 -5.59 -3.56 -28.52
CA ARG A 28 -4.72 -2.38 -28.54
C ARG A 28 -5.63 -1.14 -28.53
N SER A 29 -5.35 -0.23 -27.61
CA SER A 29 -6.10 1.03 -27.43
C SER A 29 -5.79 2.01 -28.55
N SER A 30 -6.33 1.75 -29.73
CA SER A 30 -6.31 2.72 -30.81
C SER A 30 -7.59 2.65 -31.66
N MET A 31 -8.74 2.41 -31.00
CA MET A 31 -10.02 2.94 -31.52
C MET A 31 -10.10 4.46 -31.32
N THR A 32 -9.08 5.17 -31.77
CA THR A 32 -9.19 6.57 -32.14
C THR A 32 -10.17 6.66 -33.30
N ARG A 33 -11.32 7.31 -33.07
CA ARG A 33 -12.16 7.78 -34.16
C ARG A 33 -11.26 8.65 -35.03
N GLU A 34 -10.95 8.20 -36.26
CA GLU A 34 -10.18 8.99 -37.21
C GLU A 34 -10.88 10.35 -37.34
N SER A 35 -10.20 11.41 -36.93
CA SER A 35 -10.57 12.74 -37.43
C SER A 35 -10.42 12.63 -38.93
N ALA A 36 -11.50 12.89 -39.68
CA ALA A 36 -11.54 12.83 -41.14
C ALA A 36 -10.19 13.28 -41.68
N THR A 37 -9.50 12.37 -42.37
CA THR A 37 -8.09 12.48 -42.78
C THR A 37 -7.87 13.75 -43.57
N GLN A 38 -7.56 14.82 -42.86
CA GLN A 38 -7.18 16.09 -43.45
C GLN A 38 -5.75 15.86 -43.96
N GLU A 39 -5.56 15.89 -45.29
CA GLU A 39 -4.22 15.77 -45.88
C GLU A 39 -3.31 16.81 -45.22
N MET A 40 -2.26 16.32 -44.54
CA MET A 40 -1.31 17.20 -43.90
C MET A 40 -0.50 17.92 -44.97
N VAL A 41 -0.65 19.24 -45.03
CA VAL A 41 0.11 20.09 -45.94
C VAL A 41 1.50 20.34 -45.35
N GLN A 42 2.55 20.12 -46.15
CA GLN A 42 3.92 20.42 -45.74
C GLN A 42 4.10 21.94 -45.63
N LEU A 43 4.41 22.41 -44.42
CA LEU A 43 4.70 23.81 -44.14
C LEU A 43 6.21 24.12 -44.29
N PRO A 44 6.61 25.36 -44.64
CA PRO A 44 8.01 25.78 -44.70
C PRO A 44 8.76 25.49 -43.39
N MET A 45 10.08 25.28 -43.45
CA MET A 45 10.88 25.10 -42.23
C MET A 45 11.10 26.45 -41.53
N LEU A 46 11.13 26.45 -40.20
CA LEU A 46 11.36 27.65 -39.38
C LEU A 46 12.71 28.32 -39.66
N ARG A 47 13.71 27.58 -40.16
CA ARG A 47 15.02 28.12 -40.53
C ARG A 47 15.03 28.86 -41.88
N ASP A 48 14.06 28.59 -42.74
CA ASP A 48 13.99 29.13 -44.10
C ASP A 48 13.13 30.41 -44.17
N VAL A 49 12.63 30.87 -43.03
CA VAL A 49 11.67 31.95 -42.91
C VAL A 49 12.26 33.08 -42.05
N ALA A 50 11.80 34.32 -42.26
CA ALA A 50 12.28 35.46 -41.49
C ALA A 50 11.79 35.42 -40.03
N ALA A 51 12.61 35.91 -39.10
CA ALA A 51 12.38 35.80 -37.65
C ALA A 51 11.04 36.41 -37.16
N ASN A 52 10.51 37.40 -37.89
CA ASN A 52 9.21 38.03 -37.62
C ASN A 52 8.00 37.12 -37.92
N GLU A 53 8.15 36.14 -38.82
CA GLU A 53 7.07 35.21 -39.20
C GLU A 53 7.09 33.93 -38.37
N HIS A 54 8.17 33.68 -37.62
CA HIS A 54 8.32 32.51 -36.76
C HIS A 54 7.14 32.29 -35.80
N PRO A 55 6.61 33.31 -35.08
CA PRO A 55 5.51 33.09 -34.14
C PRO A 55 4.26 32.52 -34.81
N ASN A 56 3.89 33.05 -35.98
CA ASN A 56 2.71 32.61 -36.72
C ASN A 56 2.91 31.21 -37.31
N LEU A 57 4.07 30.96 -37.92
CA LEU A 57 4.41 29.64 -38.48
C LEU A 57 4.48 28.57 -37.39
N PHE A 58 5.04 28.88 -36.23
CA PHE A 58 5.13 27.96 -35.10
C PHE A 58 3.75 27.56 -34.59
N ARG A 59 2.81 28.52 -34.48
CA ARG A 59 1.42 28.23 -34.12
C ARG A 59 0.71 27.36 -35.16
N LEU A 60 0.89 27.65 -36.44
CA LEU A 60 0.30 26.85 -37.51
C LEU A 60 0.81 25.41 -37.48
N LYS A 61 2.12 25.21 -37.28
CA LYS A 61 2.74 23.89 -37.07
C LYS A 61 2.16 23.18 -35.82
N LEU A 62 1.99 23.88 -34.69
CA LEU A 62 1.36 23.31 -33.48
C LEU A 62 -0.09 22.86 -33.73
N GLN A 63 -0.87 23.67 -34.45
CA GLN A 63 -2.25 23.34 -34.81
C GLN A 63 -2.31 22.12 -35.73
N MET A 64 -1.41 22.04 -36.71
CA MET A 64 -1.27 20.89 -37.59
C MET A 64 -0.94 19.61 -36.79
N CYS A 65 -0.07 19.70 -35.78
CA CYS A 65 0.28 18.57 -34.92
C CYS A 65 -0.87 18.08 -34.01
N ARG A 66 -2.04 18.75 -33.98
CA ARG A 66 -3.24 18.25 -33.27
C ARG A 66 -3.94 17.10 -33.98
N VAL A 67 -3.69 16.88 -35.27
CA VAL A 67 -4.30 15.77 -36.03
C VAL A 67 -3.87 14.43 -35.44
N ARG A 68 -4.83 13.56 -35.08
CA ARG A 68 -4.54 12.23 -34.51
C ARG A 68 -4.47 11.21 -35.64
N PHE A 69 -3.46 10.34 -35.60
CA PHE A 69 -3.32 9.21 -36.51
C PHE A 69 -3.62 7.90 -35.78
N ASN A 70 -4.30 7.00 -36.49
CA ASN A 70 -4.44 5.61 -36.06
C ASN A 70 -3.16 4.84 -36.41
N PHE A 71 -2.54 4.21 -35.42
CA PHE A 71 -1.31 3.42 -35.57
C PHE A 71 -1.58 1.91 -35.70
N ASP A 72 -2.83 1.46 -35.52
CA ASP A 72 -3.21 0.05 -35.75
C ASP A 72 -3.33 -0.28 -37.25
N THR A 73 -3.47 0.73 -38.11
CA THR A 73 -3.54 0.60 -39.56
C THR A 73 -2.26 1.11 -40.22
N ASN A 74 -1.81 0.43 -41.28
CA ASN A 74 -0.70 0.89 -42.12
C ASN A 74 -1.07 2.08 -43.05
N SER A 75 -2.19 2.76 -42.79
CA SER A 75 -2.63 3.92 -43.56
C SER A 75 -1.85 5.19 -43.17
N ASN A 76 -1.77 6.13 -44.12
CA ASN A 76 -1.27 7.50 -43.92
C ASN A 76 0.17 7.60 -43.38
N GLN A 77 1.07 6.72 -43.81
CA GLN A 77 2.47 6.72 -43.37
C GLN A 77 3.17 8.06 -43.65
N ILE A 78 2.92 8.67 -44.81
CA ILE A 78 3.45 9.99 -45.18
C ILE A 78 3.01 11.07 -44.18
N GLY A 79 1.72 11.09 -43.81
CA GLY A 79 1.19 12.04 -42.82
C GLY A 79 1.78 11.80 -41.42
N LYS A 80 1.95 10.53 -41.04
CA LYS A 80 2.61 10.16 -39.78
C LYS A 80 4.05 10.66 -39.73
N ASP A 81 4.82 10.46 -40.80
CA ASP A 81 6.21 10.90 -40.85
C ASP A 81 6.33 12.42 -40.90
N LEU A 82 5.46 13.10 -41.68
CA LEU A 82 5.41 14.56 -41.74
C LEU A 82 5.08 15.18 -40.37
N LYS A 83 4.10 14.64 -39.64
CA LYS A 83 3.78 15.08 -38.29
C LYS A 83 4.97 14.89 -37.35
N ARG A 84 5.62 13.72 -37.39
CA ARG A 84 6.78 13.42 -36.56
C ARG A 84 7.91 14.41 -36.82
N ASN A 85 8.28 14.62 -38.08
CA ASN A 85 9.35 15.53 -38.47
C ASN A 85 9.03 16.98 -38.10
N THR A 86 7.78 17.41 -38.23
CA THR A 86 7.35 18.74 -37.77
C THR A 86 7.53 18.89 -36.27
N MET A 87 7.11 17.90 -35.46
CA MET A 87 7.29 17.98 -34.01
C MET A 87 8.76 17.96 -33.59
N LEU A 88 9.61 17.22 -34.30
CA LEU A 88 11.07 17.23 -34.09
C LEU A 88 11.69 18.59 -34.43
N GLU A 89 11.27 19.22 -35.52
CA GLU A 89 11.67 20.59 -35.87
C GLU A 89 11.27 21.59 -34.78
N LEU A 90 10.04 21.49 -34.24
CA LEU A 90 9.57 22.34 -33.14
C LEU A 90 10.42 22.14 -31.88
N ILE A 91 10.81 20.90 -31.57
CA ILE A 91 11.70 20.57 -30.46
C ILE A 91 13.07 21.21 -30.65
N GLU A 92 13.67 21.02 -31.83
CA GLU A 92 14.99 21.55 -32.16
C GLU A 92 15.01 23.07 -32.02
N TYR A 93 13.96 23.74 -32.51
CA TYR A 93 13.79 25.19 -32.40
C TYR A 93 13.79 25.65 -30.93
N VAL A 94 12.98 25.02 -30.07
CA VAL A 94 12.86 25.39 -28.64
C VAL A 94 13.99 24.85 -27.76
N ASN A 95 14.93 24.08 -28.34
CA ASN A 95 16.09 23.57 -27.60
C ASN A 95 17.11 24.67 -27.31
N SER A 96 17.10 25.76 -28.09
CA SER A 96 17.96 26.94 -27.87
C SER A 96 17.28 27.96 -26.94
N ASP A 97 18.06 28.66 -26.11
CA ASP A 97 17.55 29.73 -25.23
C ASP A 97 16.83 30.83 -26.03
N ARG A 98 17.35 31.17 -27.21
CA ARG A 98 16.71 32.15 -28.12
C ARG A 98 15.35 31.64 -28.62
N GLY A 99 15.24 30.36 -28.97
CA GLY A 99 14.01 29.75 -29.43
C GLY A 99 12.95 29.67 -28.33
N GLN A 100 13.33 29.45 -27.08
CA GLN A 100 12.38 29.41 -25.95
C GLN A 100 11.62 30.71 -25.73
N ARG A 101 12.13 31.86 -26.20
CA ARG A 101 11.42 33.14 -26.13
C ARG A 101 10.09 33.12 -26.89
N ILE A 102 9.93 32.22 -27.87
CA ILE A 102 8.68 32.05 -28.60
C ILE A 102 7.50 31.70 -27.69
N PHE A 103 7.77 31.08 -26.52
CA PHE A 103 6.70 30.78 -25.56
C PHE A 103 6.06 32.04 -24.97
N ASN A 104 6.75 33.18 -24.99
CA ASN A 104 6.18 34.44 -24.48
C ASN A 104 5.20 35.09 -25.47
N GLU A 105 5.23 34.69 -26.74
CA GLU A 105 4.38 35.24 -27.79
C GLU A 105 2.88 34.96 -27.52
N PRO A 106 1.97 35.90 -27.87
CA PRO A 106 0.54 35.73 -27.65
C PRO A 106 -0.04 34.48 -28.32
N GLY A 107 -0.82 33.70 -27.57
CA GLY A 107 -1.49 32.48 -28.06
C GLY A 107 -0.60 31.24 -28.25
N VAL A 108 0.73 31.36 -28.23
CA VAL A 108 1.63 30.21 -28.41
C VAL A 108 1.48 29.18 -27.28
N MET A 109 1.42 29.63 -26.03
CA MET A 109 1.29 28.71 -24.88
C MET A 109 -0.02 27.90 -24.90
N GLU A 110 -1.12 28.55 -25.28
CA GLU A 110 -2.44 27.92 -25.44
C GLU A 110 -2.37 26.88 -26.57
N ASP A 111 -1.68 27.21 -27.67
CA ASP A 111 -1.51 26.29 -28.78
C ASP A 111 -0.64 25.08 -28.42
N VAL A 112 0.42 25.29 -27.63
CA VAL A 112 1.28 24.24 -27.06
C VAL A 112 0.47 23.28 -26.20
N VAL A 113 -0.26 23.79 -25.20
CA VAL A 113 -1.05 22.92 -24.32
C VAL A 113 -2.19 22.24 -25.06
N GLY A 114 -2.83 22.91 -26.02
CA GLY A 114 -3.83 22.30 -26.88
C GLY A 114 -3.25 21.13 -27.69
N MET A 115 -2.07 21.31 -28.29
CA MET A 115 -1.36 20.25 -29.03
C MET A 115 -0.99 19.08 -28.12
N VAL A 116 -0.39 19.34 -26.96
CA VAL A 116 -0.03 18.31 -25.99
C VAL A 116 -1.26 17.56 -25.50
N SER A 117 -2.31 18.28 -25.11
CA SER A 117 -3.51 17.70 -24.50
C SER A 117 -4.25 16.76 -25.45
N VAL A 118 -4.36 17.11 -26.74
CA VAL A 118 -5.05 16.29 -27.75
C VAL A 118 -4.29 15.00 -28.05
N ASN A 119 -2.95 15.02 -27.96
CA ASN A 119 -2.12 13.86 -28.24
C ASN A 119 -1.96 12.96 -27.02
N MET A 120 -1.76 13.53 -25.84
CA MET A 120 -1.40 12.82 -24.61
C MET A 120 -2.62 12.27 -23.86
N PHE A 121 -3.66 13.09 -23.68
CA PHE A 121 -4.81 12.73 -22.85
C PHE A 121 -5.81 11.88 -23.62
N ARG A 122 -5.76 10.58 -23.35
CA ARG A 122 -6.62 9.56 -23.95
C ARG A 122 -7.21 8.66 -22.87
N ALA A 123 -8.30 7.98 -23.21
CA ALA A 123 -8.74 6.83 -22.42
C ALA A 123 -7.71 5.70 -22.61
N LEU A 124 -7.22 5.15 -21.51
CA LEU A 124 -6.36 3.99 -21.52
C LEU A 124 -7.16 2.73 -21.90
N PRO A 125 -6.51 1.69 -22.47
CA PRO A 125 -7.18 0.44 -22.78
C PRO A 125 -7.83 -0.15 -21.51
N PRO A 126 -8.96 -0.85 -21.64
CA PRO A 126 -9.51 -1.58 -20.52
C PRO A 126 -8.50 -2.65 -20.08
N GLN A 127 -8.22 -2.69 -18.77
CA GLN A 127 -7.39 -3.72 -18.17
C GLN A 127 -8.12 -5.07 -18.25
N MET A 128 -7.45 -6.14 -18.69
CA MET A 128 -8.06 -7.46 -18.84
C MET A 128 -8.10 -8.21 -17.50
N GLU A 129 -9.16 -8.99 -17.26
CA GLU A 129 -9.27 -9.85 -16.08
C GLU A 129 -8.22 -10.96 -16.10
N GLY A 130 -7.61 -11.23 -14.95
CA GLY A 130 -6.57 -12.26 -14.79
C GLY A 130 -5.15 -11.82 -15.15
N PHE A 131 -4.93 -10.54 -15.49
CA PHE A 131 -3.58 -10.01 -15.69
C PHE A 131 -2.77 -10.01 -14.39
N ASP A 132 -1.59 -10.61 -14.44
CA ASP A 132 -0.59 -10.55 -13.38
C ASP A 132 0.51 -9.54 -13.75
N PRO A 133 0.56 -8.37 -13.09
CA PRO A 133 1.58 -7.35 -13.35
C PRO A 133 3.02 -7.82 -13.16
N GLU A 134 3.26 -8.93 -12.42
CA GLU A 134 4.60 -9.48 -12.21
C GLU A 134 5.01 -10.47 -13.32
N GLU A 135 4.06 -11.17 -13.96
CA GLU A 135 4.34 -12.22 -14.96
C GLU A 135 4.06 -11.79 -16.41
N ASP A 136 3.09 -10.90 -16.62
CA ASP A 136 2.62 -10.55 -17.96
C ASP A 136 3.44 -9.43 -18.62
N GLU A 137 3.78 -9.63 -19.89
CA GLU A 137 4.46 -8.59 -20.68
C GLU A 137 3.59 -7.32 -20.81
N PRO A 138 4.17 -6.12 -20.60
CA PRO A 138 3.43 -4.86 -20.71
C PRO A 138 3.03 -4.57 -22.15
N VAL A 139 1.81 -4.07 -22.36
CA VAL A 139 1.39 -3.63 -23.70
C VAL A 139 2.08 -2.31 -24.04
N LEU A 140 2.92 -2.35 -25.06
CA LEU A 140 3.56 -1.16 -25.61
C LEU A 140 2.58 -0.34 -26.44
N GLU A 141 2.67 0.99 -26.31
CA GLU A 141 1.80 1.92 -27.01
C GLU A 141 2.20 2.03 -28.50
N ALA A 142 1.26 1.78 -29.41
CA ALA A 142 1.52 1.76 -30.85
C ALA A 142 1.85 3.16 -31.40
N SER A 143 1.26 4.19 -30.81
CA SER A 143 1.49 5.60 -31.17
C SER A 143 2.78 6.20 -30.57
N TRP A 144 3.62 5.38 -29.94
CA TRP A 144 4.86 5.80 -29.28
C TRP A 144 5.78 6.69 -30.13
N PRO A 145 5.99 6.46 -31.44
CA PRO A 145 6.84 7.33 -32.26
C PRO A 145 6.39 8.79 -32.31
N HIS A 146 5.10 9.06 -32.11
CA HIS A 146 4.56 10.42 -31.95
C HIS A 146 4.54 10.86 -30.50
N LEU A 147 4.07 9.99 -29.59
CA LEU A 147 3.93 10.33 -28.17
C LEU A 147 5.27 10.66 -27.52
N GLN A 148 6.34 9.92 -27.83
CA GLN A 148 7.68 10.21 -27.34
C GLN A 148 8.06 11.67 -27.63
N VAL A 149 7.83 12.13 -28.86
CA VAL A 149 8.14 13.50 -29.29
C VAL A 149 7.25 14.51 -28.56
N VAL A 150 5.97 14.20 -28.34
CA VAL A 150 5.06 15.06 -27.57
C VAL A 150 5.50 15.20 -26.11
N TYR A 151 5.89 14.11 -25.45
CA TYR A 151 6.40 14.12 -24.08
C TYR A 151 7.70 14.90 -23.96
N GLU A 152 8.61 14.68 -24.89
CA GLU A 152 9.91 15.34 -24.99
C GLU A 152 9.75 16.87 -25.25
N PHE A 153 8.74 17.26 -26.05
CA PHE A 153 8.37 18.67 -26.24
C PHE A 153 7.75 19.28 -24.97
N LEU A 154 6.82 18.57 -24.31
CA LEU A 154 6.21 19.01 -23.06
C LEU A 154 7.28 19.19 -21.96
N LEU A 155 8.24 18.29 -21.87
CA LEU A 155 9.34 18.37 -20.92
C LEU A 155 10.18 19.64 -21.14
N ARG A 156 10.57 19.94 -22.39
CA ARG A 156 11.27 21.20 -22.72
C ARG A 156 10.45 22.43 -22.36
N PHE A 157 9.16 22.42 -22.67
CA PHE A 157 8.25 23.52 -22.31
C PHE A 157 8.19 23.75 -20.80
N VAL A 158 8.06 22.68 -20.00
CA VAL A 158 7.99 22.77 -18.54
C VAL A 158 9.33 23.21 -17.94
N ILE A 159 10.47 22.78 -18.47
CA ILE A 159 11.80 23.15 -17.96
C ILE A 159 12.20 24.58 -18.37
N SER A 160 11.68 25.11 -19.49
CA SER A 160 12.05 26.42 -20.03
C SER A 160 12.00 27.55 -19.00
N ARG A 161 13.06 28.36 -18.92
CA ARG A 161 13.15 29.50 -18.00
C ARG A 161 12.26 30.68 -18.41
N GLU A 162 12.02 30.81 -19.71
CA GLU A 162 11.18 31.86 -20.31
C GLU A 162 9.70 31.70 -19.92
N VAL A 163 9.24 30.47 -19.66
CA VAL A 163 7.88 30.20 -19.19
C VAL A 163 7.76 30.58 -17.71
N ALA A 164 7.48 31.86 -17.46
CA ALA A 164 7.25 32.36 -16.11
C ALA A 164 5.98 31.72 -15.52
N ALA A 165 6.10 31.08 -14.35
CA ALA A 165 4.98 30.41 -13.67
C ALA A 165 3.77 31.32 -13.43
N LYS A 166 4.00 32.62 -13.20
CA LYS A 166 2.93 33.63 -13.05
C LYS A 166 2.14 33.85 -14.35
N VAL A 167 2.79 33.83 -15.50
CA VAL A 167 2.15 34.05 -16.81
C VAL A 167 1.39 32.80 -17.25
N ALA A 168 2.00 31.62 -17.11
CA ALA A 168 1.34 30.34 -17.39
C ALA A 168 0.10 30.11 -16.52
N LYS A 169 0.15 30.50 -15.23
CA LYS A 169 -1.01 30.50 -14.35
C LYS A 169 -2.07 31.51 -14.78
N ARG A 170 -1.68 32.76 -15.05
CA ARG A 170 -2.61 33.84 -15.44
C ARG A 170 -3.35 33.51 -16.74
N LYS A 171 -2.68 32.84 -17.67
CA LYS A 171 -3.27 32.40 -18.95
C LYS A 171 -4.02 31.07 -18.86
N HIS A 172 -4.23 30.49 -17.66
CA HIS A 172 -4.89 29.20 -17.46
C HIS A 172 -4.32 28.05 -18.30
N VAL A 173 -3.02 28.10 -18.63
CA VAL A 173 -2.38 27.18 -19.57
C VAL A 173 -2.16 25.81 -18.92
N ILE A 174 -1.70 25.77 -17.67
CA ILE A 174 -1.63 24.55 -16.87
C ILE A 174 -2.59 24.75 -15.70
N ASP A 175 -3.80 24.23 -15.85
CA ASP A 175 -4.84 24.30 -14.83
C ASP A 175 -4.92 23.01 -14.01
N GLN A 176 -5.86 22.97 -13.07
CA GLN A 176 -6.09 21.76 -12.27
C GLN A 176 -6.58 20.59 -13.14
N THR A 177 -7.33 20.85 -14.20
CA THR A 177 -7.81 19.83 -15.15
C THR A 177 -6.64 19.15 -15.86
N PHE A 178 -5.66 19.93 -16.32
CA PHE A 178 -4.43 19.41 -16.92
C PHE A 178 -3.67 18.52 -15.93
N CYS A 179 -3.46 18.98 -14.70
CA CYS A 179 -2.81 18.17 -13.66
C CYS A 179 -3.56 16.87 -13.34
N LEU A 180 -4.90 16.93 -13.30
CA LEU A 180 -5.73 15.74 -13.08
C LEU A 180 -5.53 14.72 -14.19
N LYS A 181 -5.66 15.14 -15.45
CA LYS A 181 -5.47 14.26 -16.61
C LYS A 181 -4.03 13.73 -16.68
N LEU A 182 -3.03 14.55 -16.31
CA LEU A 182 -1.63 14.11 -16.25
C LEU A 182 -1.44 12.98 -15.23
N VAL A 183 -2.04 13.08 -14.05
CA VAL A 183 -2.01 11.99 -13.04
C VAL A 183 -2.76 10.75 -13.52
N GLN A 184 -3.86 10.90 -14.27
CA GLN A 184 -4.64 9.75 -14.78
C GLN A 184 -3.87 8.88 -15.79
N ILE A 185 -2.97 9.46 -16.60
CA ILE A 185 -2.19 8.68 -17.59
C ILE A 185 -1.09 7.83 -16.92
N PHE A 186 -0.77 8.04 -15.63
CA PHE A 186 0.18 7.16 -14.93
C PHE A 186 -0.28 5.70 -14.86
N ASP A 187 -1.57 5.42 -15.09
CA ASP A 187 -2.08 4.05 -15.19
C ASP A 187 -1.76 3.38 -16.55
N SER A 188 -0.97 4.03 -17.41
CA SER A 188 -0.47 3.43 -18.67
C SER A 188 0.37 2.18 -18.40
N GLU A 189 0.16 1.14 -19.20
CA GLU A 189 0.95 -0.09 -19.14
C GLU A 189 2.38 0.11 -19.68
N ASP A 190 2.61 1.11 -20.53
CA ASP A 190 3.93 1.36 -21.14
C ASP A 190 4.88 2.04 -20.13
N PRO A 191 5.95 1.37 -19.67
CA PRO A 191 6.88 1.95 -18.70
C PRO A 191 7.60 3.19 -19.23
N ARG A 192 7.79 3.31 -20.55
CA ARG A 192 8.46 4.47 -21.16
C ARG A 192 7.60 5.72 -21.01
N GLU A 193 6.28 5.57 -21.13
CA GLU A 193 5.32 6.65 -20.91
C GLU A 193 5.34 7.09 -19.44
N ARG A 194 5.35 6.14 -18.51
CA ARG A 194 5.39 6.43 -17.07
C ARG A 194 6.66 7.16 -16.64
N ASP A 195 7.83 6.83 -17.22
CA ASP A 195 9.08 7.52 -16.88
C ASP A 195 9.11 8.99 -17.33
N TYR A 196 8.56 9.29 -18.52
CA TYR A 196 8.36 10.68 -18.96
C TYR A 196 7.38 11.42 -18.06
N LEU A 197 6.23 10.80 -17.75
CA LEU A 197 5.21 11.37 -16.87
C LEU A 197 5.78 11.68 -15.48
N LYS A 198 6.60 10.77 -14.93
CA LYS A 198 7.30 10.95 -13.66
C LYS A 198 8.11 12.23 -13.66
N THR A 199 8.98 12.38 -14.65
CA THR A 199 9.85 13.54 -14.78
C THR A 199 9.04 14.82 -14.97
N ILE A 200 8.03 14.81 -15.85
CA ILE A 200 7.21 15.97 -16.16
C ILE A 200 6.38 16.41 -14.94
N LEU A 201 5.69 15.48 -14.27
CA LEU A 201 4.88 15.79 -13.10
C LEU A 201 5.74 16.34 -11.96
N HIS A 202 6.93 15.78 -11.74
CA HIS A 202 7.88 16.32 -10.75
C HIS A 202 8.30 17.76 -11.09
N ARG A 203 8.64 18.05 -12.36
CA ARG A 203 8.98 19.42 -12.80
C ARG A 203 7.79 20.38 -12.69
N VAL A 204 6.58 19.93 -13.01
CA VAL A 204 5.34 20.71 -12.84
C VAL A 204 5.12 21.05 -11.37
N TYR A 205 5.25 20.06 -10.47
CA TYR A 205 5.14 20.28 -9.02
C TYR A 205 6.20 21.25 -8.49
N GLY A 206 7.43 21.11 -8.99
CA GLY A 206 8.57 21.95 -8.65
C GLY A 206 8.40 23.39 -9.10
N LYS A 207 7.93 23.63 -10.34
CA LYS A 207 7.83 24.96 -10.95
C LYS A 207 6.54 25.71 -10.59
N PHE A 208 5.40 25.02 -10.59
CA PHE A 208 4.09 25.65 -10.42
C PHE A 208 3.54 25.47 -9.00
N MET A 209 4.09 26.25 -8.07
CA MET A 209 3.76 26.21 -6.63
C MET A 209 2.25 26.20 -6.33
N SER A 210 1.44 26.91 -7.11
CA SER A 210 -0.01 27.01 -6.93
C SER A 210 -0.76 25.69 -7.09
N HIS A 211 -0.19 24.72 -7.82
CA HIS A 211 -0.82 23.41 -8.05
C HIS A 211 -0.36 22.35 -7.06
N ARG A 212 0.63 22.63 -6.19
CA ARG A 212 1.19 21.64 -5.24
C ARG A 212 0.13 21.01 -4.35
N ALA A 213 -0.74 21.83 -3.77
CA ALA A 213 -1.82 21.35 -2.91
C ALA A 213 -2.81 20.45 -3.67
N PHE A 214 -3.12 20.81 -4.92
CA PHE A 214 -4.00 20.03 -5.79
C PHE A 214 -3.35 18.70 -6.19
N ILE A 215 -2.09 18.73 -6.64
CA ILE A 215 -1.35 17.52 -7.04
C ILE A 215 -1.27 16.54 -5.88
N ARG A 216 -0.86 16.98 -4.68
CA ARG A 216 -0.81 16.09 -3.48
C ARG A 216 -2.16 15.47 -3.16
N ARG A 217 -3.25 16.23 -3.33
CA ARG A 217 -4.61 15.72 -3.14
C ARG A 217 -4.97 14.67 -4.18
N GLN A 218 -4.60 14.87 -5.44
CA GLN A 218 -4.83 13.88 -6.51
C GLN A 218 -4.00 12.61 -6.29
N LEU A 219 -2.72 12.73 -5.91
CA LEU A 219 -1.91 11.58 -5.52
C LEU A 219 -2.56 10.80 -4.37
N GLY A 220 -3.02 11.50 -3.33
CA GLY A 220 -3.71 10.90 -2.20
C GLY A 220 -4.99 10.17 -2.60
N TYR A 221 -5.79 10.75 -3.49
CA TYR A 221 -6.99 10.12 -4.03
C TYR A 221 -6.65 8.86 -4.85
N THR A 222 -5.64 8.93 -5.73
CA THR A 222 -5.18 7.78 -6.52
C THR A 222 -4.73 6.64 -5.60
N PHE A 223 -3.93 6.93 -4.57
CA PHE A 223 -3.49 5.92 -3.60
C PHE A 223 -4.63 5.31 -2.80
N GLN A 224 -5.59 6.12 -2.34
CA GLN A 224 -6.74 5.62 -1.60
C GLN A 224 -7.63 4.74 -2.49
N ARG A 225 -7.92 5.18 -3.72
CA ARG A 225 -8.69 4.38 -4.68
C ARG A 225 -7.98 3.06 -5.00
N PHE A 226 -6.67 3.10 -5.20
CA PHE A 226 -5.88 1.89 -5.41
C PHE A 226 -5.92 0.96 -4.18
N ALA A 227 -5.70 1.48 -2.97
CA ALA A 227 -5.61 0.69 -1.74
C ALA A 227 -6.95 0.12 -1.25
N PHE A 228 -8.09 0.69 -1.64
CA PHE A 228 -9.41 0.30 -1.12
C PHE A 228 -10.41 -0.16 -2.17
N ASP A 229 -10.30 0.27 -3.42
CA ASP A 229 -11.29 0.02 -4.48
C ASP A 229 -10.72 -0.88 -5.59
N SER A 230 -9.79 -0.38 -6.40
CA SER A 230 -9.37 -1.10 -7.61
C SER A 230 -8.37 -2.23 -7.35
N GLN A 231 -7.49 -2.10 -6.35
CA GLN A 231 -6.29 -2.95 -6.14
C GLN A 231 -5.37 -3.08 -7.36
N ARG A 232 -5.57 -2.25 -8.39
CA ARG A 232 -4.82 -2.27 -9.66
C ARG A 232 -4.58 -0.84 -10.13
N HIS A 233 -3.31 -0.53 -10.36
CA HIS A 233 -2.83 0.71 -10.96
C HIS A 233 -1.36 0.55 -11.35
N ASN A 234 -0.99 0.83 -12.59
CA ASN A 234 0.36 0.51 -13.12
C ASN A 234 1.45 1.48 -12.64
N GLY A 235 1.11 2.74 -12.37
CA GLY A 235 2.09 3.79 -12.04
C GLY A 235 2.30 4.10 -10.56
N ILE A 236 1.98 3.19 -9.63
CA ILE A 236 2.10 3.49 -8.19
C ILE A 236 3.55 3.72 -7.78
N SER A 237 4.48 2.93 -8.34
CA SER A 237 5.92 3.03 -8.06
C SER A 237 6.47 4.40 -8.44
N GLU A 238 6.19 4.87 -9.67
CA GLU A 238 6.65 6.16 -10.18
C GLU A 238 6.01 7.33 -9.44
N LEU A 239 4.73 7.22 -9.06
CA LEU A 239 4.06 8.23 -8.23
C LEU A 239 4.69 8.33 -6.83
N LEU A 240 5.09 7.20 -6.23
CA LEU A 240 5.80 7.17 -4.95
C LEU A 240 7.21 7.76 -5.05
N GLU A 241 7.92 7.54 -6.16
CA GLU A 241 9.24 8.15 -6.39
C GLU A 241 9.18 9.68 -6.38
N ILE A 242 8.19 10.26 -7.08
CA ILE A 242 7.93 11.70 -7.06
C ILE A 242 7.59 12.15 -5.64
N LEU A 243 6.73 11.39 -4.97
CA LEU A 243 6.28 11.70 -3.62
C LEU A 243 7.42 11.69 -2.61
N GLY A 244 8.37 10.75 -2.71
CA GLY A 244 9.56 10.71 -1.86
C GLY A 244 10.36 12.01 -1.94
N SER A 245 10.58 12.52 -3.16
CA SER A 245 11.20 13.84 -3.37
C SER A 245 10.37 14.98 -2.77
N ILE A 246 9.04 14.92 -2.91
CA ILE A 246 8.11 15.90 -2.32
C ILE A 246 8.19 15.91 -0.79
N ILE A 247 8.21 14.73 -0.15
CA ILE A 247 8.28 14.56 1.31
C ILE A 247 9.60 15.11 1.83
N ASN A 248 10.71 14.82 1.15
CA ASN A 248 12.01 15.38 1.51
C ASN A 248 12.02 16.93 1.46
N GLY A 249 11.22 17.53 0.58
CA GLY A 249 11.03 18.98 0.49
C GLY A 249 10.03 19.60 1.48
N PHE A 250 9.43 18.84 2.41
CA PHE A 250 8.51 19.39 3.39
C PHE A 250 9.20 20.34 4.38
N ALA A 251 8.51 21.45 4.67
CA ALA A 251 8.92 22.37 5.71
C ALA A 251 8.60 21.79 7.08
N LEU A 252 9.49 22.03 8.05
CA LEU A 252 9.28 21.68 9.45
C LEU A 252 8.71 22.89 10.22
N PRO A 253 7.82 22.67 11.20
CA PRO A 253 7.22 21.38 11.58
C PRO A 253 6.26 20.86 10.51
N LEU A 254 6.08 19.53 10.45
CA LEU A 254 5.16 18.90 9.50
C LEU A 254 3.73 19.40 9.71
N LYS A 255 3.05 19.73 8.61
CA LYS A 255 1.65 20.13 8.64
C LYS A 255 0.76 18.93 8.96
N ALA A 256 -0.36 19.17 9.66
CA ALA A 256 -1.36 18.15 9.96
C ALA A 256 -1.90 17.43 8.72
N GLU A 257 -1.96 18.10 7.56
CA GLU A 257 -2.31 17.46 6.28
C GLU A 257 -1.32 16.37 5.84
N HIS A 258 -0.02 16.50 6.16
CA HIS A 258 1.01 15.52 5.81
C HIS A 258 0.94 14.31 6.74
N LEU A 259 0.73 14.55 8.03
CA LEU A 259 0.50 13.47 9.00
C LEU A 259 -0.77 12.69 8.67
N ARG A 260 -1.86 13.37 8.30
CA ARG A 260 -3.08 12.71 7.83
C ARG A 260 -2.80 11.89 6.58
N PHE A 261 -2.09 12.45 5.60
CA PHE A 261 -1.75 11.76 4.37
C PHE A 261 -0.93 10.48 4.63
N LEU A 262 0.05 10.51 5.54
CA LEU A 262 0.79 9.31 5.97
C LEU A 262 -0.16 8.21 6.46
N SER A 263 -1.06 8.54 7.41
CA SER A 263 -1.97 7.57 8.01
C SER A 263 -3.08 7.08 7.07
N THR A 264 -3.61 7.94 6.19
CA THR A 264 -4.77 7.62 5.34
C THR A 264 -4.41 7.11 3.96
N SER A 265 -3.20 7.43 3.46
CA SER A 265 -2.81 7.11 2.09
C SER A 265 -1.57 6.21 2.04
N LEU A 266 -0.47 6.52 2.74
CA LEU A 266 0.76 5.73 2.62
C LEU A 266 0.74 4.42 3.40
N ILE A 267 0.41 4.45 4.70
CA ILE A 267 0.37 3.24 5.52
C ILE A 267 -0.57 2.17 4.92
N PRO A 268 -1.79 2.51 4.43
CA PRO A 268 -2.67 1.53 3.81
C PRO A 268 -2.15 0.91 2.50
N LEU A 269 -1.17 1.50 1.82
CA LEU A 269 -0.59 0.90 0.61
C LEU A 269 0.09 -0.44 0.89
N HIS A 270 0.49 -0.71 2.12
CA HIS A 270 1.03 -2.02 2.53
C HIS A 270 -0.02 -3.14 2.44
N LYS A 271 -1.32 -2.81 2.41
CA LYS A 271 -2.41 -3.79 2.37
C LYS A 271 -2.50 -4.53 1.03
N THR A 272 -2.06 -3.91 -0.07
CA THR A 272 -2.39 -4.45 -1.41
C THR A 272 -1.60 -5.71 -1.74
N SER A 273 -2.12 -6.49 -2.68
CA SER A 273 -1.44 -7.71 -3.14
C SER A 273 -0.21 -7.43 -4.01
N SER A 274 -0.18 -6.31 -4.73
CA SER A 274 0.93 -5.97 -5.64
C SER A 274 2.05 -5.16 -4.96
N VAL A 275 2.12 -5.17 -3.62
CA VAL A 275 3.08 -4.37 -2.85
C VAL A 275 4.53 -4.55 -3.30
N SER A 276 4.93 -5.76 -3.73
CA SER A 276 6.31 -6.06 -4.16
C SER A 276 6.81 -5.11 -5.27
N SER A 277 5.93 -4.72 -6.19
CA SER A 277 6.25 -3.87 -7.36
C SER A 277 6.63 -2.43 -7.01
N TYR A 278 6.20 -1.92 -5.86
CA TYR A 278 6.42 -0.52 -5.44
C TYR A 278 6.96 -0.40 -4.02
N HIS A 279 7.24 -1.52 -3.35
CA HIS A 279 7.65 -1.58 -1.94
C HIS A 279 8.88 -0.70 -1.66
N ASN A 280 9.89 -0.73 -2.53
CA ASN A 280 11.12 0.03 -2.29
C ASN A 280 10.85 1.55 -2.27
N GLN A 281 10.00 2.04 -3.17
CA GLN A 281 9.61 3.45 -3.22
C GLN A 281 8.71 3.82 -2.04
N LEU A 282 7.86 2.89 -1.58
CA LEU A 282 7.02 3.10 -0.39
C LEU A 282 7.86 3.16 0.89
N SER A 283 8.76 2.19 1.10
CA SER A 283 9.68 2.14 2.24
C SER A 283 10.52 3.41 2.31
N TYR A 284 11.04 3.89 1.16
CA TYR A 284 11.72 5.18 1.10
C TYR A 284 10.83 6.32 1.62
N CYS A 285 9.58 6.43 1.14
CA CYS A 285 8.64 7.45 1.62
C CYS A 285 8.39 7.36 3.13
N ILE A 286 8.22 6.14 3.66
CA ILE A 286 7.98 5.89 5.09
C ILE A 286 9.19 6.34 5.92
N CYS A 287 10.40 5.96 5.52
CA CYS A 287 11.64 6.39 6.18
C CYS A 287 11.80 7.91 6.16
N GLN A 288 11.50 8.57 5.03
CA GLN A 288 11.55 10.04 4.94
C GLN A 288 10.60 10.73 5.93
N TYR A 289 9.44 10.15 6.27
CA TYR A 289 8.56 10.72 7.29
C TYR A 289 9.18 10.68 8.68
N ILE A 290 9.84 9.57 9.04
CA ILE A 290 10.52 9.40 10.33
C ILE A 290 11.69 10.39 10.45
N GLU A 291 12.48 10.55 9.38
CA GLU A 291 13.58 11.52 9.34
C GLU A 291 13.10 12.97 9.50
N LYS A 292 11.90 13.31 9.00
CA LYS A 292 11.33 14.65 9.13
C LYS A 292 10.67 14.89 10.48
N ASP A 293 9.97 13.90 11.02
CA ASP A 293 9.31 13.97 12.32
C ASP A 293 9.35 12.58 13.00
N PRO A 294 10.25 12.39 14.00
CA PRO A 294 10.41 11.10 14.66
C PRO A 294 9.14 10.59 15.34
N ASN A 295 8.19 11.48 15.71
CA ASN A 295 6.91 11.07 16.32
C ASN A 295 6.04 10.23 15.37
N THR A 296 6.33 10.26 14.07
CA THR A 296 5.64 9.41 13.08
C THR A 296 6.02 7.93 13.18
N LEU A 297 7.09 7.58 13.90
CA LEU A 297 7.51 6.20 14.12
C LEU A 297 6.37 5.34 14.69
N ILE A 298 5.70 5.80 15.74
CA ILE A 298 4.66 5.04 16.44
C ILE A 298 3.50 4.66 15.49
N PRO A 299 2.85 5.61 14.78
CA PRO A 299 1.79 5.26 13.85
C PRO A 299 2.28 4.39 12.69
N ILE A 300 3.55 4.53 12.25
CA ILE A 300 4.15 3.69 11.20
C ILE A 300 4.29 2.24 11.66
N VAL A 301 4.97 1.98 12.78
CA VAL A 301 5.19 0.61 13.30
C VAL A 301 3.84 -0.05 13.64
N LYS A 302 2.91 0.70 14.22
CA LYS A 302 1.53 0.23 14.46
C LYS A 302 0.81 -0.11 13.16
N GLY A 303 1.00 0.69 12.12
CA GLY A 303 0.46 0.46 10.77
C GLY A 303 1.02 -0.80 10.11
N LEU A 304 2.35 -0.99 10.16
CA LEU A 304 3.03 -2.19 9.66
C LEU A 304 2.53 -3.44 10.38
N ALA A 305 2.40 -3.39 11.71
CA ALA A 305 1.86 -4.51 12.50
C ALA A 305 0.41 -4.84 12.13
N LYS A 306 -0.40 -3.83 11.80
CA LYS A 306 -1.81 -4.01 11.38
C LYS A 306 -1.92 -4.63 9.99
N HIS A 307 -1.05 -4.24 9.07
CA HIS A 307 -1.10 -4.67 7.66
C HIS A 307 -0.12 -5.78 7.33
N TRP A 308 0.42 -6.46 8.34
CA TRP A 308 1.44 -7.50 8.17
C TRP A 308 0.93 -8.68 7.31
N PRO A 309 1.69 -9.14 6.29
CA PRO A 309 1.25 -10.15 5.33
C PRO A 309 1.42 -11.59 5.85
N TRP A 310 0.59 -12.01 6.82
CA TRP A 310 0.70 -13.33 7.47
C TRP A 310 0.63 -14.54 6.53
N SER A 311 0.05 -14.40 5.33
CA SER A 311 -0.15 -15.50 4.40
C SER A 311 0.95 -15.70 3.36
N GLN A 312 1.84 -14.72 3.13
CA GLN A 312 2.80 -14.74 2.02
C GLN A 312 4.23 -14.47 2.49
N ALA A 313 5.09 -15.50 2.45
CA ALA A 313 6.47 -15.42 2.94
C ALA A 313 7.33 -14.38 2.23
N SER A 314 7.24 -14.28 0.90
CA SER A 314 8.00 -13.29 0.12
C SER A 314 7.70 -11.84 0.53
N ARG A 315 6.43 -11.53 0.84
CA ARG A 315 6.04 -10.20 1.33
C ARG A 315 6.47 -9.95 2.78
N GLN A 316 6.48 -10.99 3.63
CA GLN A 316 7.02 -10.86 4.99
C GLN A 316 8.50 -10.47 4.96
N VAL A 317 9.28 -11.04 4.05
CA VAL A 317 10.70 -10.67 3.88
C VAL A 317 10.84 -9.20 3.48
N LEU A 318 10.00 -8.69 2.57
CA LEU A 318 9.99 -7.26 2.21
C LEU A 318 9.68 -6.37 3.42
N PHE A 319 8.63 -6.71 4.17
CA PHE A 319 8.23 -5.95 5.35
C PHE A 319 9.25 -6.03 6.49
N LEU A 320 10.01 -7.13 6.60
CA LEU A 320 11.13 -7.24 7.53
C LEU A 320 12.28 -6.31 7.14
N ASN A 321 12.55 -6.12 5.85
CA ASN A 321 13.51 -5.12 5.38
C ASN A 321 13.06 -3.71 5.77
N GLU A 322 11.81 -3.36 5.48
CA GLU A 322 11.28 -2.05 5.86
C GLU A 322 11.25 -1.86 7.39
N LEU A 323 10.88 -2.89 8.15
CA LEU A 323 10.90 -2.83 9.61
C LEU A 323 12.31 -2.56 10.12
N GLU A 324 13.34 -3.21 9.57
CA GLU A 324 14.73 -2.94 9.92
C GLU A 324 15.07 -1.46 9.70
N ASP A 325 14.79 -0.93 8.51
CA ASP A 325 15.04 0.48 8.15
C ASP A 325 14.32 1.46 9.09
N VAL A 326 13.07 1.13 9.46
CA VAL A 326 12.24 1.93 10.37
C VAL A 326 12.77 1.90 11.80
N LEU A 327 13.15 0.72 12.32
CA LEU A 327 13.65 0.57 13.68
C LEU A 327 15.06 1.14 13.85
N GLU A 328 15.90 1.11 12.81
CA GLU A 328 17.21 1.75 12.81
C GLU A 328 17.13 3.27 13.02
N ARG A 329 16.06 3.90 12.51
CA ARG A 329 15.82 5.36 12.62
C ARG A 329 15.06 5.77 13.88
N ALA A 330 14.69 4.82 14.74
CA ALA A 330 13.88 5.09 15.92
C ALA A 330 14.68 5.82 17.02
N PRO A 331 14.22 6.98 17.50
CA PRO A 331 14.84 7.63 18.64
C PRO A 331 14.52 6.86 19.93
N GLN A 332 15.47 6.83 20.87
CA GLN A 332 15.41 5.94 22.05
C GLN A 332 14.22 6.19 22.98
N ASP A 333 13.70 7.41 23.01
CA ASP A 333 12.53 7.83 23.81
C ASP A 333 11.20 7.26 23.28
N LEU A 334 11.11 6.98 21.98
CA LEU A 334 9.92 6.41 21.36
C LEU A 334 9.95 4.87 21.30
N ILE A 335 11.12 4.24 21.52
CA ILE A 335 11.27 2.78 21.53
C ILE A 335 10.27 2.09 22.47
N PRO A 336 10.06 2.50 23.73
CA PRO A 336 9.11 1.82 24.62
C PRO A 336 7.68 1.77 24.08
N GLN A 337 7.27 2.76 23.28
CA GLN A 337 5.94 2.82 22.67
C GLN A 337 5.85 2.02 21.36
N ALA A 338 6.94 1.95 20.59
CA ALA A 338 7.01 1.16 19.35
C ALA A 338 7.28 -0.34 19.61
N LEU A 339 7.97 -0.66 20.71
CA LEU A 339 8.46 -2.00 21.05
C LEU A 339 7.36 -3.07 21.07
N PRO A 340 6.17 -2.87 21.67
CA PRO A 340 5.15 -3.92 21.70
C PRO A 340 4.70 -4.35 20.30
N TYR A 341 4.62 -3.40 19.37
CA TYR A 341 4.23 -3.66 17.98
C TYR A 341 5.34 -4.38 17.21
N ALA A 342 6.58 -3.89 17.33
CA ALA A 342 7.75 -4.52 16.71
C ALA A 342 8.00 -5.94 17.25
N LEU A 343 7.90 -6.12 18.57
CA LEU A 343 8.09 -7.42 19.23
C LEU A 343 7.03 -8.42 18.79
N LYS A 344 5.76 -8.01 18.64
CA LYS A 344 4.71 -8.88 18.11
C LYS A 344 5.05 -9.39 16.71
N ILE A 345 5.51 -8.50 15.83
CA ILE A 345 5.93 -8.87 14.46
C ILE A 345 7.09 -9.86 14.52
N VAL A 346 8.14 -9.53 15.27
CA VAL A 346 9.37 -10.34 15.36
C VAL A 346 9.08 -11.72 15.94
N ALA A 347 8.37 -11.79 17.08
CA ALA A 347 8.02 -13.06 17.72
C ALA A 347 7.22 -13.97 16.77
N LYS A 348 6.17 -13.43 16.13
CA LYS A 348 5.37 -14.21 15.16
C LYS A 348 6.13 -14.59 13.90
N SER A 349 7.09 -13.79 13.46
CA SER A 349 7.91 -14.09 12.29
C SER A 349 8.92 -15.21 12.61
N ILE A 350 9.47 -15.27 13.83
CA ILE A 350 10.32 -16.38 14.29
C ILE A 350 9.49 -17.66 14.50
N GLU A 351 8.24 -17.55 14.96
CA GLU A 351 7.32 -18.71 15.09
C GLU A 351 7.02 -19.39 13.74
N SER A 352 7.22 -18.71 12.61
CA SER A 352 6.98 -19.27 11.27
C SER A 352 7.79 -20.54 11.00
N GLU A 353 7.24 -21.47 10.23
CA GLU A 353 7.95 -22.66 9.73
C GLU A 353 8.73 -22.37 8.43
N HIS A 354 8.55 -21.19 7.85
CA HIS A 354 9.20 -20.81 6.61
C HIS A 354 10.62 -20.28 6.84
N PHE A 355 11.64 -21.02 6.38
CA PHE A 355 13.04 -20.72 6.68
C PHE A 355 13.45 -19.27 6.32
N GLN A 356 13.07 -18.76 5.14
CA GLN A 356 13.45 -17.40 4.71
C GLN A 356 12.92 -16.31 5.66
N VAL A 357 11.73 -16.50 6.24
CA VAL A 357 11.13 -15.52 7.16
C VAL A 357 11.88 -15.55 8.49
N VAL A 358 12.12 -16.75 9.02
CA VAL A 358 12.82 -16.92 10.31
C VAL A 358 14.26 -16.42 10.20
N GLU A 359 14.99 -16.84 9.18
CA GLU A 359 16.35 -16.40 8.88
C GLU A 359 16.42 -14.87 8.80
N ARG A 360 15.58 -14.25 7.95
CA ARG A 360 15.57 -12.80 7.80
C ARG A 360 15.24 -12.06 9.10
N THR A 361 14.37 -12.62 9.93
CA THR A 361 14.00 -12.05 11.23
C THR A 361 15.15 -12.15 12.22
N LEU A 362 15.84 -13.29 12.29
CA LEU A 362 17.00 -13.48 13.18
C LEU A 362 18.18 -12.58 12.77
N TYR A 363 18.31 -12.25 11.48
CA TYR A 363 19.30 -11.29 11.01
C TYR A 363 19.14 -9.88 11.58
N LEU A 364 17.98 -9.50 12.15
CA LEU A 364 17.80 -8.22 12.84
C LEU A 364 18.77 -8.02 14.01
N TRP A 365 19.29 -9.10 14.61
CA TRP A 365 20.26 -9.02 15.70
C TRP A 365 21.67 -8.62 15.24
N ASN A 366 21.96 -8.72 13.94
CA ASN A 366 23.24 -8.29 13.36
C ASN A 366 23.32 -6.76 13.24
N ASN A 367 22.17 -6.08 13.15
CA ASN A 367 22.11 -4.63 13.19
C ASN A 367 22.36 -4.15 14.63
N GLU A 368 23.53 -3.57 14.90
CA GLU A 368 23.96 -3.19 16.24
C GLU A 368 22.96 -2.24 16.91
N HIS A 369 22.41 -1.28 16.16
CA HIS A 369 21.44 -0.33 16.69
C HIS A 369 20.18 -1.03 17.22
N ILE A 370 19.56 -1.89 16.40
CA ILE A 370 18.36 -2.62 16.80
C ILE A 370 18.68 -3.60 17.93
N SER A 371 19.77 -4.35 17.78
CA SER A 371 20.25 -5.33 18.73
C SER A 371 20.43 -4.73 20.13
N VAL A 372 21.05 -3.55 20.23
CA VAL A 372 21.34 -2.87 21.51
C VAL A 372 20.13 -2.08 22.04
N HIS A 373 19.42 -1.33 21.19
CA HIS A 373 18.39 -0.41 21.66
C HIS A 373 17.01 -1.04 21.79
N PHE A 374 16.63 -1.96 20.89
CA PHE A 374 15.37 -2.69 20.98
C PHE A 374 15.51 -3.98 21.79
N PHE A 375 16.52 -4.79 21.49
CA PHE A 375 16.71 -6.12 22.08
C PHE A 375 17.79 -6.18 23.17
N GLY A 376 18.25 -5.03 23.66
CA GLY A 376 19.28 -4.97 24.70
C GLY A 376 18.74 -5.00 26.13
N ARG A 377 19.64 -4.75 27.09
CA ARG A 377 19.41 -4.85 28.54
C ARG A 377 18.17 -4.12 29.04
N LYS A 378 17.92 -2.90 28.54
CA LYS A 378 16.81 -2.05 29.03
C LYS A 378 15.43 -2.68 28.82
N ASN A 379 15.28 -3.47 27.77
CA ASN A 379 14.01 -4.09 27.39
C ASN A 379 13.99 -5.61 27.62
N ALA A 380 15.07 -6.18 28.18
CA ALA A 380 15.25 -7.62 28.34
C ALA A 380 14.11 -8.29 29.12
N GLU A 381 13.62 -7.63 30.18
CA GLU A 381 12.50 -8.07 31.02
C GLU A 381 11.16 -8.18 30.27
N ILE A 382 11.03 -7.51 29.12
CA ILE A 382 9.81 -7.55 28.28
C ILE A 382 10.04 -8.47 27.07
N VAL A 383 11.20 -8.34 26.41
CA VAL A 383 11.50 -9.01 25.14
C VAL A 383 11.79 -10.50 25.33
N TYR A 384 12.69 -10.84 26.26
CA TYR A 384 13.19 -12.22 26.36
C TYR A 384 12.16 -13.23 26.87
N PRO A 385 11.23 -12.89 27.78
CA PRO A 385 10.11 -13.79 28.12
C PRO A 385 9.30 -14.27 26.91
N VAL A 386 9.13 -13.40 25.91
CA VAL A 386 8.39 -13.72 24.69
C VAL A 386 9.23 -14.59 23.76
N LEU A 387 10.49 -14.23 23.57
CA LEU A 387 11.35 -14.88 22.57
C LEU A 387 11.95 -16.21 23.05
N HIS A 388 12.13 -16.41 24.35
CA HIS A 388 12.88 -17.56 24.88
C HIS A 388 12.30 -18.90 24.44
N LYS A 389 11.00 -19.14 24.66
CA LYS A 389 10.35 -20.40 24.24
C LYS A 389 10.46 -20.61 22.72
N ILE A 390 10.19 -19.56 21.94
CA ILE A 390 10.19 -19.61 20.47
C ILE A 390 11.58 -19.96 19.94
N LEU A 391 12.64 -19.32 20.46
CA LEU A 391 14.02 -19.59 20.03
C LEU A 391 14.45 -21.03 20.36
N GLN A 392 14.09 -21.55 21.54
CA GLN A 392 14.39 -22.94 21.92
C GLN A 392 13.70 -23.96 20.99
N GLU A 393 12.46 -23.69 20.59
CA GLU A 393 11.75 -24.51 19.61
C GLU A 393 12.45 -24.47 18.24
N LYS A 394 12.91 -23.29 17.79
CA LYS A 394 13.57 -23.14 16.48
C LYS A 394 15.00 -23.69 16.42
N MET A 395 15.66 -23.94 17.56
CA MET A 395 16.89 -24.75 17.57
C MET A 395 16.67 -26.20 17.10
N LYS A 396 15.42 -26.68 17.10
CA LYS A 396 15.03 -28.02 16.60
C LYS A 396 14.49 -27.98 15.16
N HIS A 397 14.50 -26.82 14.51
CA HIS A 397 13.96 -26.62 13.16
C HIS A 397 14.68 -27.48 12.11
N TRP A 398 14.04 -27.88 11.01
CA TRP A 398 14.67 -28.78 10.02
C TRP A 398 15.89 -28.16 9.30
N ASN A 399 15.89 -26.83 9.11
CA ASN A 399 16.95 -26.09 8.42
C ASN A 399 18.13 -25.76 9.36
N ALA A 400 19.35 -26.16 8.97
CA ALA A 400 20.56 -25.97 9.79
C ALA A 400 20.95 -24.49 10.02
N THR A 401 20.77 -23.62 9.03
CA THR A 401 21.07 -22.18 9.17
C THR A 401 20.18 -21.55 10.24
N VAL A 402 18.88 -21.86 10.23
CA VAL A 402 17.93 -21.40 11.25
C VAL A 402 18.34 -21.88 12.65
N LYS A 403 18.79 -23.13 12.79
CA LYS A 403 19.29 -23.64 14.08
C LYS A 403 20.47 -22.82 14.60
N ASN A 404 21.46 -22.59 13.73
CA ASN A 404 22.70 -21.89 14.09
C ASN A 404 22.41 -20.42 14.47
N LEU A 405 21.59 -19.72 13.68
CA LEU A 405 21.17 -18.35 13.97
C LEU A 405 20.35 -18.28 15.28
N SER A 406 19.47 -19.26 15.52
CA SER A 406 18.69 -19.30 16.76
C SER A 406 19.57 -19.50 18.00
N ASP A 407 20.60 -20.35 17.90
CA ASP A 407 21.60 -20.52 18.97
C ASP A 407 22.43 -19.25 19.19
N GLU A 408 22.89 -18.61 18.12
CA GLU A 408 23.64 -17.35 18.20
C GLU A 408 22.83 -16.25 18.89
N VAL A 409 21.58 -16.03 18.46
CA VAL A 409 20.68 -15.05 19.07
C VAL A 409 20.41 -15.40 20.54
N THR A 410 20.21 -16.68 20.87
CA THR A 410 19.98 -17.13 22.26
C THR A 410 21.20 -16.86 23.13
N ARG A 411 22.41 -17.15 22.65
CA ARG A 411 23.66 -16.83 23.37
C ARG A 411 23.82 -15.33 23.57
N LEU A 412 23.47 -14.52 22.57
CA LEU A 412 23.50 -13.06 22.66
C LEU A 412 22.50 -12.55 23.72
N CYS A 413 21.25 -13.03 23.70
CA CYS A 413 20.25 -12.72 24.72
C CYS A 413 20.70 -13.13 26.14
N LYS A 414 21.33 -14.30 26.28
CA LYS A 414 21.90 -14.76 27.56
C LYS A 414 23.03 -13.85 28.05
N SER A 415 23.91 -13.41 27.16
CA SER A 415 25.02 -12.49 27.51
C SER A 415 24.54 -11.09 27.94
N ARG A 416 23.36 -10.70 27.46
CA ARG A 416 22.76 -9.38 27.70
C ARG A 416 21.74 -9.38 28.83
N SER A 417 21.25 -10.53 29.29
CA SER A 417 20.32 -10.62 30.43
C SER A 417 21.06 -10.78 31.76
N SER A 418 20.35 -10.54 32.87
CA SER A 418 20.84 -10.95 34.18
C SER A 418 20.75 -12.48 34.30
N PRO A 419 21.70 -13.15 35.00
CA PRO A 419 21.63 -14.59 35.24
C PRO A 419 20.33 -15.03 35.92
N GLU A 420 19.79 -14.19 36.81
CA GLU A 420 18.52 -14.42 37.51
C GLU A 420 17.31 -14.42 36.56
N LEU A 421 17.23 -13.45 35.63
CA LEU A 421 16.18 -13.42 34.62
C LEU A 421 16.25 -14.68 33.76
N TRP A 422 17.44 -15.05 33.30
CA TRP A 422 17.62 -16.22 32.45
C TRP A 422 17.21 -17.52 33.15
N ALA A 423 17.58 -17.71 34.42
CA ALA A 423 17.16 -18.87 35.21
C ALA A 423 15.64 -18.94 35.37
N ARG A 424 14.96 -17.80 35.61
CA ARG A 424 13.49 -17.74 35.67
C ARG A 424 12.83 -18.11 34.34
N LEU A 425 13.44 -17.73 33.21
CA LEU A 425 12.94 -18.08 31.88
C LEU A 425 13.06 -19.57 31.59
N GLU A 426 14.18 -20.18 31.98
CA GLU A 426 14.39 -21.64 31.86
C GLU A 426 13.35 -22.40 32.71
N GLU A 427 13.12 -21.98 33.96
CA GLU A 427 12.11 -22.57 34.84
C GLU A 427 10.68 -22.41 34.29
N HIS A 428 10.32 -21.19 33.85
CA HIS A 428 9.00 -20.92 33.29
C HIS A 428 8.74 -21.74 32.02
N THR A 429 9.76 -21.91 31.15
CA THR A 429 9.64 -22.70 29.93
C THR A 429 9.39 -24.16 30.25
N LYS A 430 10.16 -24.73 31.18
CA LYS A 430 9.96 -26.11 31.66
C LYS A 430 8.56 -26.32 32.27
N ASN A 431 8.12 -25.40 33.13
CA ASN A 431 6.79 -25.46 33.73
C ASN A 431 5.67 -25.38 32.66
N SER A 432 5.86 -24.53 31.64
CA SER A 432 4.91 -24.40 30.52
C SER A 432 4.82 -25.70 29.70
N GLU A 433 5.94 -26.35 29.40
CA GLU A 433 5.99 -27.65 28.73
C GLU A 433 5.28 -28.75 29.55
N GLU A 434 5.50 -28.79 30.88
CA GLU A 434 4.82 -29.74 31.76
C GLU A 434 3.31 -29.52 31.82
N ILE A 435 2.86 -28.26 31.85
CA ILE A 435 1.43 -27.90 31.81
C ILE A 435 0.83 -28.29 30.46
N GLU A 436 1.52 -28.03 29.35
CA GLU A 436 1.07 -28.34 28.00
C GLU A 436 0.97 -29.86 27.78
N GLU A 437 1.91 -30.62 28.29
CA GLU A 437 1.89 -32.09 28.28
C GLU A 437 0.75 -32.66 29.13
N LYS A 438 0.51 -32.11 30.34
CA LYS A 438 -0.67 -32.47 31.15
C LYS A 438 -1.97 -32.20 30.41
N ARG A 439 -2.09 -31.03 29.76
CA ARG A 439 -3.26 -30.68 28.93
C ARG A 439 -3.40 -31.62 27.73
N ARG A 440 -2.30 -32.01 27.08
CA ARG A 440 -2.30 -32.98 25.97
C ARG A 440 -2.82 -34.34 26.41
N ARG A 441 -2.32 -34.86 27.54
CA ARG A 441 -2.80 -36.12 28.13
C ARG A 441 -4.28 -36.06 28.48
N GLN A 442 -4.75 -34.93 29.03
CA GLN A 442 -6.17 -34.74 29.32
C GLN A 442 -7.03 -34.73 28.05
N ARG A 443 -6.57 -34.07 26.98
CA ARG A 443 -7.28 -34.07 25.68
C ARG A 443 -7.33 -35.47 25.08
N GLU A 444 -6.23 -36.21 25.14
CA GLU A 444 -6.17 -37.60 24.65
C GLU A 444 -7.10 -38.52 25.44
N ALA A 445 -7.11 -38.43 26.77
CA ALA A 445 -8.03 -39.18 27.62
C ALA A 445 -9.50 -38.87 27.32
N ASN A 446 -9.84 -37.58 27.13
CA ASN A 446 -11.18 -37.15 26.74
C ASN A 446 -11.57 -37.72 25.36
N TRP A 447 -10.64 -37.73 24.39
CA TRP A 447 -10.88 -38.26 23.05
C TRP A 447 -11.07 -39.78 23.06
N GLN A 448 -10.27 -40.50 23.85
CA GLN A 448 -10.41 -41.94 24.06
C GLN A 448 -11.74 -42.30 24.71
N ALA A 449 -12.20 -41.52 25.70
CA ALA A 449 -13.51 -41.69 26.32
C ALA A 449 -14.67 -41.46 25.34
N ILE A 450 -14.55 -40.50 24.42
CA ILE A 450 -15.54 -40.29 23.35
C ILE A 450 -15.54 -41.48 22.39
N LYS A 451 -14.36 -41.95 21.98
CA LYS A 451 -14.21 -43.08 21.05
C LYS A 451 -14.80 -44.36 21.64
N SER A 452 -14.52 -44.67 22.90
CA SER A 452 -15.08 -45.86 23.59
C SER A 452 -16.59 -45.77 23.74
N ARG A 453 -17.15 -44.59 24.06
CA ARG A 453 -18.60 -44.37 24.10
C ARG A 453 -19.27 -44.58 22.73
N ASN A 454 -18.63 -44.13 21.65
CA ASN A 454 -19.13 -44.33 20.29
C ASN A 454 -19.04 -45.80 19.85
N LEU A 455 -17.96 -46.52 20.18
CA LEU A 455 -17.83 -47.96 19.91
C LEU A 455 -18.88 -48.78 20.67
N ALA A 456 -19.11 -48.47 21.94
CA ALA A 456 -20.15 -49.12 22.75
C ALA A 456 -21.57 -48.86 22.23
N ALA A 457 -21.80 -47.74 21.53
CA ALA A 457 -23.07 -47.43 20.87
C ALA A 457 -23.24 -48.12 19.51
N VAL A 458 -22.18 -48.67 18.90
CA VAL A 458 -22.22 -49.41 17.62
C VAL A 458 -22.43 -50.92 17.85
N ASP A 459 -21.89 -51.48 18.95
CA ASP A 459 -22.07 -52.91 19.30
C ASP A 459 -23.45 -53.21 19.94
N GLY A 460 -24.17 -52.19 20.39
CA GLY A 460 -25.59 -52.29 20.77
C GLY A 460 -26.45 -51.68 19.68
N ASN A 461 -27.38 -52.45 19.12
CA ASN A 461 -28.32 -52.03 18.07
C ASN A 461 -29.21 -50.84 18.55
N VAL A 462 -28.71 -49.61 18.45
CA VAL A 462 -29.44 -48.37 18.79
C VAL A 462 -29.11 -47.28 17.75
N PRO A 463 -30.09 -46.51 17.23
CA PRO A 463 -29.89 -45.64 16.09
C PRO A 463 -28.94 -44.48 16.41
N VAL A 464 -28.12 -44.12 15.43
CA VAL A 464 -27.25 -42.94 15.42
C VAL A 464 -28.06 -41.67 15.72
N MET A 465 -27.97 -41.18 16.95
CA MET A 465 -28.44 -39.84 17.31
C MET A 465 -27.45 -38.81 16.76
N PHE A 466 -27.80 -38.25 15.60
CA PHE A 466 -27.19 -37.06 15.05
C PHE A 466 -27.35 -35.88 16.03
N LEU A 467 -26.21 -35.23 16.33
CA LEU A 467 -26.03 -33.83 16.73
C LEU A 467 -27.16 -33.16 17.54
N GLN A 468 -26.92 -32.97 18.84
CA GLN A 468 -27.46 -31.79 19.52
C GLN A 468 -26.30 -30.97 20.08
N ALA A 469 -26.15 -29.79 19.49
CA ALA A 469 -25.11 -28.81 19.77
C ALA A 469 -25.01 -28.51 21.27
N TYR A 470 -23.80 -28.62 21.82
CA TYR A 470 -23.48 -27.99 23.10
C TYR A 470 -23.50 -26.48 22.90
N THR A 471 -24.64 -25.89 23.25
CA THR A 471 -24.76 -24.45 23.46
C THR A 471 -23.98 -24.12 24.72
N ILE A 472 -22.88 -23.38 24.60
CA ILE A 472 -22.22 -22.75 25.73
C ILE A 472 -23.21 -21.69 26.27
N GLN A 473 -23.67 -21.84 27.50
CA GLN A 473 -24.32 -20.74 28.22
C GLN A 473 -23.40 -20.25 29.37
N PRO A 474 -23.26 -18.92 29.53
CA PRO A 474 -22.38 -18.32 30.51
C PRO A 474 -22.97 -18.42 31.92
N SER A 475 -22.09 -18.62 32.91
CA SER A 475 -22.43 -18.57 34.32
C SER A 475 -22.94 -17.19 34.72
N SER A 476 -24.18 -17.11 35.21
CA SER A 476 -24.65 -16.01 36.05
C SER A 476 -25.42 -16.54 37.26
N THR A 477 -25.05 -16.00 38.40
CA THR A 477 -25.56 -16.31 39.74
C THR A 477 -26.95 -15.69 39.94
N SER A 478 -27.78 -16.42 40.70
CA SER A 478 -29.19 -16.20 41.07
C SER A 478 -29.64 -14.76 41.40
N LEU A 479 -30.90 -14.43 41.07
CA LEU A 479 -31.97 -14.18 42.07
C LEU A 479 -33.38 -14.03 41.42
N GLY A 480 -34.39 -14.69 41.99
CA GLY A 480 -35.70 -14.07 42.25
C GLY A 480 -36.82 -14.13 41.19
N THR A 481 -37.62 -15.21 41.23
CA THR A 481 -39.12 -15.23 41.28
C THR A 481 -39.98 -14.39 40.33
N GLY A 482 -40.92 -15.06 39.64
CA GLY A 482 -42.23 -14.49 39.28
C GLY A 482 -42.79 -14.94 37.93
N ALA A 483 -43.73 -15.87 37.94
CA ALA A 483 -44.52 -16.32 36.78
C ALA A 483 -45.40 -15.16 36.20
N PRO A 484 -45.99 -15.29 34.99
CA PRO A 484 -47.14 -16.16 34.80
C PRO A 484 -47.18 -16.93 33.47
N GLY A 485 -48.01 -17.96 33.45
CA GLY A 485 -48.24 -18.80 32.29
C GLY A 485 -49.40 -18.36 31.40
N ALA A 486 -49.55 -19.22 30.39
CA ALA A 486 -50.76 -19.57 29.67
C ALA A 486 -51.20 -18.69 28.50
N ALA A 487 -51.13 -19.36 27.33
CA ALA A 487 -52.21 -19.50 26.35
C ALA A 487 -52.54 -18.25 25.51
N SER A 488 -52.92 -18.35 24.25
CA SER A 488 -53.01 -19.40 23.25
C SER A 488 -53.50 -18.68 21.98
N ALA A 489 -53.38 -19.37 20.86
CA ALA A 489 -54.30 -19.29 19.73
C ALA A 489 -54.03 -18.24 18.63
N THR A 490 -53.62 -18.84 17.50
CA THR A 490 -54.27 -18.76 16.18
C THR A 490 -54.13 -17.48 15.35
N ALA A 491 -53.23 -17.60 14.36
CA ALA A 491 -53.51 -17.57 12.92
C ALA A 491 -54.65 -16.66 12.41
N SER A 492 -54.30 -15.67 11.59
CA SER A 492 -54.33 -15.78 10.12
C SER A 492 -54.49 -14.42 9.43
N SER A 493 -54.04 -14.39 8.17
CA SER A 493 -54.38 -13.45 7.08
C SER A 493 -53.62 -12.11 6.99
N SER A 494 -52.71 -12.09 6.02
CA SER A 494 -52.28 -10.96 5.18
C SER A 494 -53.47 -10.36 4.37
N PRO A 495 -53.31 -9.39 3.44
CA PRO A 495 -52.23 -8.44 3.16
C PRO A 495 -52.75 -7.01 2.82
N THR A 496 -51.82 -6.13 2.38
CA THR A 496 -51.95 -5.05 1.37
C THR A 496 -51.87 -3.57 1.76
N LYS A 497 -50.80 -2.97 1.19
CA LYS A 497 -50.71 -1.74 0.37
C LYS A 497 -50.96 -0.35 0.97
N GLY A 498 -49.99 0.52 0.62
CA GLY A 498 -50.22 1.90 0.17
C GLY A 498 -49.81 2.94 1.20
N SER A 499 -48.65 3.59 1.09
CA SER A 499 -48.30 4.65 0.12
C SER A 499 -48.44 6.05 0.74
N ALA A 500 -47.27 6.71 0.86
CA ALA A 500 -47.00 8.13 0.64
C ALA A 500 -47.59 9.19 1.60
N GLY A 501 -46.72 10.15 1.97
CA GLY A 501 -47.15 11.51 2.30
C GLY A 501 -46.40 12.19 3.45
N ALA A 502 -45.20 12.70 3.19
CA ALA A 502 -44.77 13.97 3.78
C ALA A 502 -45.47 15.12 3.00
N PRO A 503 -45.40 16.44 3.34
CA PRO A 503 -44.43 17.11 4.24
C PRO A 503 -44.94 18.37 5.00
N LYS A 504 -43.97 19.12 5.60
CA LYS A 504 -43.97 20.56 6.01
C LYS A 504 -44.80 20.91 7.24
N ALA A 505 -44.53 21.94 8.05
CA ALA A 505 -43.45 22.90 8.38
C ALA A 505 -43.95 23.49 9.74
N ASP A 506 -43.23 24.15 10.64
CA ASP A 506 -42.49 25.41 10.53
C ASP A 506 -42.17 25.90 11.96
N SER A 507 -41.28 26.88 12.05
CA SER A 507 -41.17 27.91 13.11
C SER A 507 -40.49 27.61 14.47
N LYS A 508 -39.25 28.11 14.56
CA LYS A 508 -38.60 28.78 15.72
C LYS A 508 -39.25 30.17 15.94
N PRO A 509 -39.05 30.95 17.06
CA PRO A 509 -37.72 31.33 17.58
C PRO A 509 -37.54 31.77 19.06
N ALA A 510 -36.25 31.98 19.42
CA ALA A 510 -35.65 32.90 20.43
C ALA A 510 -36.02 32.72 21.93
N THR A 511 -35.16 32.89 22.95
CA THR A 511 -34.12 33.91 23.21
C THR A 511 -33.29 33.44 24.44
N SER A 512 -31.94 33.53 24.47
CA SER A 512 -31.13 34.52 25.24
C SER A 512 -30.48 34.06 26.59
N ILE A 513 -29.12 34.01 26.57
CA ILE A 513 -28.13 34.53 27.56
C ILE A 513 -27.80 33.75 28.87
N ALA A 514 -26.68 32.97 28.82
CA ALA A 514 -25.39 33.04 29.57
C ALA A 514 -25.32 33.01 31.15
N PRO A 515 -24.12 32.79 31.80
CA PRO A 515 -23.78 31.64 32.68
C PRO A 515 -23.28 32.05 34.11
N PRO A 516 -22.38 31.32 34.80
CA PRO A 516 -22.44 30.03 35.52
C PRO A 516 -22.37 30.20 37.08
N PRO A 517 -22.20 29.13 37.88
CA PRO A 517 -21.00 29.11 38.75
C PRO A 517 -20.33 27.73 38.89
N SER A 518 -19.01 27.77 39.14
CA SER A 518 -18.14 26.62 39.48
C SER A 518 -17.83 26.62 41.00
N PRO A 519 -17.02 25.68 41.54
CA PRO A 519 -17.41 24.57 42.42
C PRO A 519 -16.98 24.77 43.91
N PRO A 520 -17.34 23.88 44.85
CA PRO A 520 -16.65 23.81 46.13
C PRO A 520 -15.57 22.70 46.17
N GLY A 521 -14.32 23.14 46.41
CA GLY A 521 -13.53 22.74 47.58
C GLY A 521 -13.02 21.30 47.73
N SER A 522 -11.77 21.10 47.29
CA SER A 522 -10.63 20.55 48.06
C SER A 522 -10.87 19.44 49.10
N ALA A 523 -10.41 18.23 48.77
CA ALA A 523 -9.94 17.21 49.70
C ALA A 523 -8.43 16.95 49.45
N PRO A 524 -7.62 16.60 50.47
CA PRO A 524 -6.16 16.65 50.43
C PRO A 524 -5.53 15.51 49.59
N PRO A 525 -4.30 15.68 49.08
CA PRO A 525 -3.63 14.65 48.30
C PRO A 525 -3.21 13.50 49.22
N SER A 526 -3.72 12.30 48.94
CA SER A 526 -3.20 11.06 49.50
C SER A 526 -1.84 10.73 48.87
N PRO A 527 -0.90 10.12 49.62
CA PRO A 527 0.49 10.03 49.21
C PRO A 527 0.68 9.10 48.00
N ILE A 528 1.60 9.53 47.13
CA ILE A 528 2.17 8.76 46.01
C ILE A 528 2.68 7.41 46.56
N PRO A 529 2.20 6.25 46.08
CA PRO A 529 2.90 5.01 46.33
C PRO A 529 4.13 4.99 45.43
N MET A 530 5.27 5.30 46.04
CA MET A 530 6.59 4.96 45.51
C MET A 530 6.68 3.45 45.32
N GLY A 531 7.02 3.04 44.09
CA GLY A 531 7.64 1.74 43.80
C GLY A 531 6.70 0.54 43.81
N GLU A 532 5.99 0.29 42.70
CA GLU A 532 5.74 -1.11 42.34
C GLU A 532 7.10 -1.73 41.99
N SER A 533 7.55 -2.69 42.81
CA SER A 533 8.75 -3.47 42.55
C SER A 533 8.66 -4.13 41.16
N ASN A 534 9.76 -4.05 40.39
CA ASN A 534 9.92 -4.66 39.05
C ASN A 534 9.49 -6.14 38.95
N HIS A 535 9.34 -6.86 40.07
CA HIS A 535 8.80 -8.22 40.13
C HIS A 535 7.38 -8.36 39.54
N ASN A 536 6.51 -7.35 39.68
CA ASN A 536 5.10 -7.47 39.31
C ASN A 536 4.84 -7.30 37.80
N ILE A 537 5.81 -6.74 37.06
CA ILE A 537 5.72 -6.53 35.60
C ILE A 537 6.01 -7.85 34.87
N VAL A 538 6.97 -8.63 35.36
CA VAL A 538 7.36 -9.90 34.74
C VAL A 538 6.24 -10.93 34.85
N ASP A 539 5.60 -11.07 36.02
CA ASP A 539 4.47 -12.00 36.19
C ASP A 539 3.23 -11.56 35.40
N LYS A 540 3.01 -10.24 35.20
CA LYS A 540 2.00 -9.72 34.28
C LYS A 540 2.34 -9.96 32.81
N ALA A 541 3.61 -9.85 32.41
CA ALA A 541 4.08 -10.10 31.05
C ALA A 541 4.09 -11.60 30.69
N LEU A 542 4.31 -12.46 31.69
CA LEU A 542 4.22 -13.92 31.55
C LEU A 542 2.76 -14.44 31.56
N SER A 543 1.83 -13.72 32.21
CA SER A 543 0.40 -14.11 32.30
C SER A 543 -0.50 -13.48 31.24
N ARG A 544 -0.15 -12.30 30.70
CA ARG A 544 -0.82 -11.71 29.53
C ARG A 544 -0.10 -12.09 28.27
N ASP A 545 -0.82 -12.71 27.33
CA ASP A 545 -0.35 -12.94 25.97
C ASP A 545 0.04 -11.59 25.33
N PRO A 546 1.34 -11.28 25.18
CA PRO A 546 1.81 -9.97 24.72
C PRO A 546 1.44 -9.70 23.25
N LEU A 547 0.90 -10.72 22.58
CA LEU A 547 0.43 -10.68 21.20
C LEU A 547 -1.04 -10.22 21.08
N LYS A 548 -1.80 -10.20 22.18
CA LYS A 548 -3.13 -9.59 22.27
C LYS A 548 -3.02 -8.09 22.50
N LEU A 549 -2.61 -7.37 21.45
CA LEU A 549 -2.85 -5.94 21.34
C LEU A 549 -4.32 -5.75 20.92
N ASP A 550 -5.07 -4.91 21.65
CA ASP A 550 -6.48 -4.63 21.36
C ASP A 550 -6.70 -4.32 19.87
N SER A 551 -7.74 -4.96 19.33
CA SER A 551 -8.14 -4.94 17.92
C SER A 551 -8.56 -3.56 17.45
#